data_AF-A0A7Y2YK37-F1
#
_entry.id   AF-A0A7Y2YK37-F1
#
_cell.length_a   1.000
_cell.length_b   1.000
_cell.length_c   1.000
_cell.angle_alpha   90.00
_cell.angle_beta   90.00
_cell.angle_gamma   90.00
#
_symmetry.space_group_name_H-M   'P 1'
#
loop_
_entity.id
_entity.type
_entity.pdbx_description
1 polymer ?
#
loop_
_entity_poly.entity_id
_entity_poly.type
_entity_poly.pdbx_seq_one_letter_code
_entity_poly.pdbx_strand_id
1 'polypeptide(L)' 'MQRFTDERDDSTIDELWLVQHPPVFTQGQAGKAEHVLAPGDIPVIQVDRGGQVTYHGPGQIVAYPLIDIRRKNIG' A
#
# COMPACT_ATOMS: atom_id res chain seq x y z
N MET A 1 2.35 -5.81 6.03
CA MET A 1 0.92 -5.43 6.15
C MET A 1 0.07 -6.67 6.29
N GLN A 2 0.01 -7.57 5.28
CA GLN A 2 -0.78 -8.82 5.33
C GLN A 2 -0.59 -9.62 6.63
N ARG A 3 0.63 -10.03 6.97
CA ARG A 3 0.90 -10.75 8.22
C ARG A 3 0.37 -10.06 9.49
N PHE A 4 0.54 -8.73 9.60
CA PHE A 4 0.00 -7.98 10.74
C PHE A 4 -1.53 -8.05 10.76
N THR A 5 -2.16 -7.90 9.60
CA THR A 5 -3.62 -8.01 9.46
C THR A 5 -4.14 -9.42 9.71
N ASP A 6 -3.39 -10.45 9.34
CA ASP A 6 -3.78 -11.86 9.50
C ASP A 6 -3.59 -12.36 10.94
N GLU A 7 -2.59 -11.82 11.66
CA GLU A 7 -2.26 -12.22 13.03
C GLU A 7 -2.95 -11.37 14.11
N ARG A 8 -3.61 -10.26 13.73
CA ARG A 8 -4.25 -9.36 14.71
C ARG A 8 -5.52 -9.96 15.32
N ASP A 9 -5.76 -9.60 16.57
CA ASP A 9 -6.97 -9.90 17.33
C ASP A 9 -7.63 -8.62 17.90
N ASP A 10 -8.70 -8.79 18.67
CA ASP A 10 -9.46 -7.68 19.26
C ASP A 10 -8.62 -6.78 20.18
N SER A 11 -7.55 -7.32 20.75
CA SER A 11 -6.64 -6.62 21.67
C SER A 11 -5.48 -5.92 20.95
N THR A 12 -5.24 -6.25 19.68
CA THR A 12 -4.12 -5.73 18.90
C THR A 12 -4.28 -4.23 18.64
N ILE A 13 -3.29 -3.43 19.01
CA ILE A 13 -3.33 -1.97 18.86
C ILE A 13 -3.21 -1.60 17.38
N ASP A 14 -3.97 -0.60 16.91
CA ASP A 14 -3.84 -0.09 15.54
C ASP A 14 -2.46 0.56 15.33
N GLU A 15 -1.90 0.40 14.14
CA GLU A 15 -0.57 0.93 13.81
C GLU A 15 -0.63 1.96 12.67
N LEU A 16 0.27 2.94 12.72
CA LEU A 16 0.53 3.86 11.62
C LEU A 16 2.00 3.74 11.23
N TRP A 17 2.27 3.16 10.06
CA TRP A 17 3.63 3.06 9.56
C TRP A 17 3.93 4.24 8.66
N LEU A 18 4.98 4.98 9.00
CA LEU A 18 5.53 6.07 8.19
C LEU A 18 6.87 5.62 7.63
N VAL A 19 6.94 5.51 6.31
CA VAL A 19 8.11 4.96 5.62
C VAL A 19 8.45 5.76 4.37
N GLN A 20 9.58 5.42 3.77
CA GLN A 20 9.93 5.78 2.40
C GLN A 20 10.32 4.50 1.67
N HIS A 21 10.10 4.47 0.36
CA HIS A 21 10.49 3.35 -0.50
C HIS A 21 11.63 3.76 -1.44
N PRO A 22 12.50 2.80 -1.84
CA PRO A 22 13.23 2.94 -3.09
C PRO A 22 12.26 3.21 -4.26
N PRO A 23 12.74 3.73 -5.40
CA PRO A 23 11.92 3.92 -6.60
C PRO A 23 11.13 2.65 -6.94
N VAL A 24 9.80 2.74 -6.98
CA VAL A 24 8.92 1.62 -7.29
C VAL A 24 7.60 2.11 -7.89
N PHE A 25 7.13 1.43 -8.94
CA PHE A 25 5.76 1.54 -9.39
C PHE A 25 4.92 0.45 -8.73
N THR A 26 3.75 0.80 -8.22
CA THR A 26 2.77 -0.18 -7.76
C THR A 26 1.52 -0.09 -8.62
N GLN A 27 0.97 -1.23 -9.00
CA GLN A 27 -0.28 -1.34 -9.75
C GLN A 27 -1.35 -1.94 -8.85
N GLY A 28 -2.39 -1.15 -8.55
CA GLY A 28 -3.54 -1.60 -7.78
C GLY A 28 -4.53 -2.41 -8.62
N GLN A 29 -5.58 -2.90 -7.96
CA GLN A 29 -6.58 -3.80 -8.55
C GLN A 29 -7.33 -3.23 -9.77
N ALA A 30 -7.46 -1.91 -9.87
CA ALA A 30 -8.10 -1.25 -11.02
C ALA A 30 -7.09 -0.88 -12.13
N GLY A 31 -5.80 -1.17 -11.91
CA GLY A 31 -4.76 -0.94 -12.88
C GLY A 31 -4.75 -2.00 -13.96
N LYS A 32 -4.55 -1.57 -15.21
CA LYS A 32 -4.26 -2.47 -16.33
C LYS A 32 -2.78 -2.41 -16.67
N ALA A 33 -2.22 -3.50 -17.17
CA ALA A 33 -0.80 -3.57 -17.54
C ALA A 33 -0.41 -2.47 -18.56
N GLU A 34 -1.35 -2.09 -19.44
CA GLU A 34 -1.21 -1.01 -20.43
C GLU A 34 -1.06 0.40 -19.82
N HIS A 35 -1.39 0.61 -18.54
CA HIS A 35 -1.23 1.91 -17.88
C HIS A 35 0.20 2.16 -17.36
N VAL A 36 1.08 1.17 -17.42
CA VAL A 36 2.49 1.32 -17.02
C VAL A 36 3.30 1.70 -18.26
N LEU A 37 3.42 3.00 -18.49
CA LEU A 37 4.16 3.54 -19.64
C LEU A 37 5.65 3.62 -19.31
N ALA A 38 6.45 2.79 -19.99
CA ALA A 38 7.91 2.84 -19.98
C ALA A 38 8.56 2.97 -18.58
N PRO A 39 8.47 1.93 -17.72
CA PRO A 39 8.98 2.00 -16.35
C PRO A 39 10.52 2.07 -16.26
N GLY A 40 11.24 1.91 -17.37
CA GLY A 40 12.70 1.80 -17.38
C GLY A 40 13.16 0.65 -16.49
N ASP A 41 14.12 0.92 -15.61
CA ASP A 41 14.65 -0.06 -14.66
C ASP A 41 13.90 -0.08 -13.31
N ILE A 42 12.84 0.72 -13.15
CA ILE A 42 12.09 0.81 -11.91
C ILE A 42 11.15 -0.40 -11.80
N PRO A 43 11.16 -1.14 -10.68
CA PRO A 43 10.30 -2.31 -10.50
C PRO A 43 8.82 -1.92 -10.52
N VAL A 44 8.00 -2.78 -11.12
CA VAL A 44 6.54 -2.65 -11.16
C VAL A 44 5.94 -3.81 -10.39
N ILE A 45 5.30 -3.53 -9.26
CA ILE A 45 4.77 -4.53 -8.34
C ILE A 45 3.24 -4.49 -8.34
N GLN A 46 2.61 -5.63 -8.60
CA GLN A 46 1.16 -5.79 -8.41
C GLN A 46 0.84 -5.84 -6.92
N VAL A 47 -0.20 -5.11 -6.52
CA VAL A 47 -0.63 -5.00 -5.12
C VAL A 47 -2.15 -5.03 -5.03
N ASP A 48 -2.66 -5.41 -3.86
CA ASP A 48 -4.08 -5.59 -3.57
C ASP A 48 -4.82 -4.28 -3.24
N ARG A 49 -4.14 -3.13 -3.22
CA ARG A 49 -4.78 -1.83 -3.00
C ARG A 49 -5.72 -1.46 -4.15
N GLY A 50 -6.73 -0.64 -3.84
CA GLY A 50 -7.55 0.03 -4.83
C GLY A 50 -6.75 1.04 -5.69
N GLY A 51 -7.37 1.48 -6.78
CA GLY A 51 -6.80 2.45 -7.71
C GLY A 51 -5.95 1.83 -8.82
N GLN A 52 -5.40 2.68 -9.69
CA GLN A 52 -4.58 2.28 -10.83
C GLN A 52 -3.08 2.20 -10.46
N VAL A 53 -2.20 2.72 -11.32
CA VAL A 53 -0.75 2.76 -11.11
C VAL A 53 -0.36 4.00 -10.30
N THR A 54 0.64 3.87 -9.43
CA THR A 54 1.29 5.02 -8.76
C THR A 54 2.79 4.76 -8.58
N TYR A 55 3.55 5.83 -8.33
CA TYR A 55 4.98 5.80 -8.06
C TYR A 55 5.28 6.16 -6.61
N HIS A 56 6.28 5.49 -6.03
CA HIS A 56 6.90 5.84 -4.75
C HIS A 56 8.42 5.93 -4.88
N GLY A 57 9.04 6.80 -4.09
CA GLY A 57 10.49 6.95 -4.10
C GLY A 57 11.03 7.86 -2.98
N PRO A 58 12.36 8.06 -2.93
CA PRO A 58 13.01 8.89 -1.92
C PRO A 58 12.44 10.32 -1.88
N GLY A 59 12.24 10.85 -0.67
CA GLY A 59 11.64 12.17 -0.44
C GLY A 59 10.11 12.16 -0.35
N GLN A 60 9.43 11.05 -0.67
CA GLN A 60 8.00 10.89 -0.47
C GLN A 60 7.72 10.14 0.84
N ILE A 61 7.01 10.78 1.78
CA ILE A 61 6.49 10.08 2.96
C ILE A 61 5.28 9.25 2.55
N VAL A 62 5.34 7.94 2.81
CA VAL A 62 4.22 7.01 2.61
C VAL A 62 3.68 6.58 3.96
N ALA A 63 2.36 6.68 4.12
CA ALA A 63 1.65 6.28 5.33
C ALA A 63 0.83 5.02 5.07
N TYR A 64 1.02 4.00 5.90
CA TYR A 64 0.16 2.82 5.95
C TYR A 64 -0.60 2.81 7.28
N PRO A 65 -1.87 3.26 7.31
CA PRO A 65 -2.73 3.10 8.47
C PRO A 65 -3.25 1.65 8.52
N LEU A 66 -2.82 0.89 9.52
CA LEU A 66 -3.30 -0.46 9.79
C LEU A 66 -4.34 -0.39 10.91
N ILE A 67 -5.55 0.01 10.56
CA ILE A 67 -6.65 0.29 11.49
C ILE A 67 -7.74 -0.75 11.31
N ASP A 68 -8.26 -1.29 12.42
CA ASP A 68 -9.53 -2.02 12.40
C ASP A 68 -10.72 -1.04 12.40
N ILE A 69 -11.25 -0.76 11.21
CA ILE A 69 -12.36 0.18 11.03
C ILE A 69 -13.67 -0.30 11.65
N ARG A 70 -13.89 -1.62 11.78
CA ARG A 70 -15.11 -2.18 12.38
C ARG A 70 -15.10 -1.96 13.88
N ARG A 71 -13.98 -2.29 14.54
CA ARG A 71 -13.77 -2.02 15.96
C ARG A 71 -13.91 -0.53 16.29
N LYS A 72 -13.48 0.35 15.38
CA LYS A 72 -13.58 1.81 15.54
C LYS A 72 -14.93 2.41 15.13
N ASN A 73 -15.83 1.61 14.56
CA ASN A 73 -17.10 2.08 14.02
C ASN A 73 -16.94 3.25 13.03
N ILE A 74 -15.97 3.13 12.12
CA ILE A 74 -15.69 4.12 11.06
C ILE A 74 -16.24 3.58 9.74
N GLY A 75 -17.22 4.29 9.17
CA GLY A 75 -17.86 3.93 7.90
C GLY A 75 -19.36 4.18 7.92
#